data_AF-A0A3B5QNZ1-F1
#
_entry.id   AF-A0A3B5QNZ1-F1
#
_cell.length_a   1.000
_cell.length_b   1.000
_cell.length_c   1.000
_cell.angle_alpha   90.00
_cell.angle_beta   90.00
_cell.angle_gamma   90.00
#
_symmetry.space_group_name_H-M   'P 1'
#
loop_
_entity.id
_entity.type
_entity.pdbx_description
1 polymer ?
#
loop_
_entity_poly.entity_id
_entity_poly.type
_entity_poly.pdbx_seq_one_letter_code
_entity_poly.pdbx_strand_id
1 'polypeptide(L)'
;LYTYLIFLCCSSAMVLLDTVERSKTHCEHHRDSVQTTSPDGLTLLGVYVPQCDENGLYVPQQCHGSTGYCWCVDSRGQERAGTRTGPGLPHVDCRTERRKTHCEHHRDSVQTSSDGFPPPGAYIPQCDQNGLYLPEQCHGSTGHCWCVNSSGQERAGTRTGPGSPRVDCRTGETPNMVFIGKLT
;
A
#
# COMPACT_ATOMS: atom_id res chain seq x y z
N LEU A 1 16.95 -38.43 -61.38
CA LEU A 1 17.84 -37.44 -60.75
C LEU A 1 17.46 -37.35 -59.27
N TYR A 2 18.31 -37.98 -58.44
CA TYR A 2 18.59 -37.75 -57.01
C TYR A 2 17.40 -37.65 -56.02
N THR A 3 17.07 -38.64 -55.17
CA THR A 3 17.73 -39.10 -53.91
C THR A 3 17.98 -37.96 -52.88
N TYR A 4 17.71 -38.02 -51.57
CA TYR A 4 17.37 -39.05 -50.57
C TYR A 4 16.69 -38.36 -49.37
N LEU A 5 15.84 -39.09 -48.64
CA LEU A 5 15.50 -38.84 -47.23
C LEU A 5 16.79 -38.85 -46.38
N ILE A 6 17.03 -37.85 -45.52
CA ILE A 6 18.05 -37.97 -44.45
C ILE A 6 17.51 -37.37 -43.14
N PHE A 7 17.01 -38.25 -42.28
CA PHE A 7 17.34 -38.17 -40.86
C PHE A 7 18.78 -38.67 -40.72
N LEU A 8 19.72 -37.86 -40.21
CA LEU A 8 20.98 -38.26 -39.55
C LEU A 8 21.76 -37.01 -39.13
N CYS A 9 22.38 -37.09 -37.95
CA CYS A 9 23.34 -36.16 -37.35
C CYS A 9 24.09 -35.25 -38.35
N CYS A 10 23.82 -33.94 -38.31
CA CYS A 10 24.83 -32.90 -38.43
C CYS A 10 24.19 -31.56 -38.05
N SER A 11 24.78 -30.89 -37.06
CA SER A 11 24.69 -29.47 -36.69
C SER A 11 23.47 -28.68 -37.13
N SER A 12 22.80 -28.02 -36.18
CA SER A 12 21.83 -26.91 -36.39
C SER A 12 20.36 -27.28 -36.50
N ALA A 13 19.81 -27.95 -35.49
CA ALA A 13 18.40 -27.74 -35.14
C ALA A 13 18.29 -26.41 -34.37
N MET A 14 18.28 -25.28 -35.07
CA MET A 14 17.78 -24.02 -34.49
C MET A 14 16.27 -24.16 -34.37
N VAL A 15 15.82 -24.64 -33.22
CA VAL A 15 14.48 -24.34 -32.75
C VAL A 15 14.39 -22.83 -32.67
N LEU A 16 13.60 -22.20 -33.54
CA LEU A 16 13.20 -20.81 -33.41
C LEU A 16 12.26 -20.71 -32.21
N LEU A 17 12.83 -20.79 -31.00
CA LEU A 17 12.25 -20.18 -29.81
C LEU A 17 12.54 -18.69 -29.94
N ASP A 18 11.67 -17.95 -30.65
CA ASP A 18 11.53 -16.53 -30.36
C ASP A 18 11.02 -16.45 -28.93
N THR A 19 11.95 -16.44 -27.97
CA THR A 19 11.64 -16.08 -26.59
C THR A 19 11.06 -14.68 -26.68
N VAL A 20 9.78 -14.52 -26.35
CA VAL A 20 9.21 -13.20 -26.08
C VAL A 20 10.03 -12.64 -24.92
N GLU A 21 11.12 -11.91 -25.21
CA GLU A 21 11.86 -11.17 -24.21
C GLU A 21 10.87 -10.16 -23.66
N ARG A 22 10.40 -10.42 -22.44
CA ARG A 22 9.59 -9.48 -21.68
C ARG A 22 10.32 -8.15 -21.70
N SER A 23 9.65 -7.11 -22.22
CA SER A 23 10.20 -5.76 -22.24
C SER A 23 10.65 -5.38 -20.82
N LYS A 24 11.93 -5.05 -20.66
CA LYS A 24 12.48 -4.66 -19.36
C LYS A 24 11.72 -3.48 -18.80
N THR A 25 11.40 -3.54 -17.52
CA THR A 25 10.79 -2.42 -16.81
C THR A 25 11.80 -1.28 -16.61
N HIS A 26 11.33 -0.13 -16.13
CA HIS A 26 12.20 1.00 -15.78
C HIS A 26 13.23 0.63 -14.68
N CYS A 27 12.85 -0.21 -13.71
CA CYS A 27 13.78 -0.65 -12.66
C CYS A 27 14.85 -1.60 -13.22
N GLU A 28 14.43 -2.60 -14.01
CA GLU A 28 15.34 -3.58 -14.60
C GLU A 28 16.34 -2.91 -15.53
N HIS A 29 15.88 -1.98 -16.38
CA HIS A 29 16.76 -1.22 -17.25
C HIS A 29 17.77 -0.38 -16.45
N HIS A 30 17.32 0.28 -15.37
CA HIS A 30 18.21 1.06 -14.50
C HIS A 30 19.26 0.16 -13.83
N ARG A 31 18.85 -1.00 -13.30
CA ARG A 31 19.75 -2.00 -12.69
C ARG A 31 20.84 -2.44 -13.65
N ASP A 32 20.47 -2.78 -14.88
CA ASP A 32 21.41 -3.27 -15.87
C ASP A 32 22.39 -2.17 -16.32
N SER A 33 21.90 -0.92 -16.42
CA SER A 33 22.73 0.23 -16.83
C SER A 33 23.83 0.59 -15.84
N VAL A 34 23.64 0.29 -14.54
CA VAL A 34 24.65 0.55 -13.50
C VAL A 34 25.57 -0.64 -13.25
N GLN A 35 25.18 -1.84 -13.69
CA GLN A 35 25.98 -3.05 -13.60
C GLN A 35 26.91 -3.27 -14.79
N THR A 36 26.90 -2.40 -15.81
CA THR A 36 27.82 -2.52 -16.94
C THR A 36 29.27 -2.50 -16.45
N THR A 37 29.90 -3.66 -16.60
CA THR A 37 31.33 -3.86 -16.35
C THR A 37 32.13 -2.88 -17.20
N SER A 38 33.16 -2.27 -16.60
CA SER A 38 34.25 -1.64 -17.37
C SER A 38 34.73 -2.60 -18.49
N PRO A 39 35.33 -2.11 -19.61
CA PRO A 39 35.96 -2.98 -20.62
C PRO A 39 36.86 -4.08 -20.04
N ASP A 40 37.38 -3.87 -18.82
CA ASP A 40 38.23 -4.79 -18.06
C ASP A 40 37.48 -5.78 -17.14
N GLY A 41 36.14 -5.87 -17.21
CA GLY A 41 35.34 -6.79 -16.40
C GLY A 41 35.22 -6.43 -14.91
N LEU A 42 35.73 -5.26 -14.51
CA LEU A 42 35.66 -4.79 -13.13
C LEU A 42 34.28 -4.17 -12.84
N THR A 43 33.59 -4.75 -11.86
CA THR A 43 32.34 -4.21 -11.29
C THR A 43 32.62 -2.90 -10.59
N LEU A 44 31.79 -1.87 -10.83
CA LEU A 44 31.94 -0.56 -10.18
C LEU A 44 31.59 -0.70 -8.69
N LEU A 45 32.61 -0.94 -7.86
CA LEU A 45 32.46 -1.09 -6.42
C LEU A 45 31.92 0.19 -5.81
N GLY A 46 30.86 0.06 -5.01
CA GLY A 46 30.28 1.18 -4.27
C GLY A 46 29.16 1.93 -4.98
N VAL A 47 28.74 1.53 -6.19
CA VAL A 47 27.60 2.12 -6.90
C VAL A 47 26.27 1.61 -6.35
N TYR A 48 25.28 2.50 -6.38
CA TYR A 48 23.91 2.16 -6.07
C TYR A 48 23.28 1.34 -7.20
N VAL A 49 22.90 0.11 -6.86
CA VAL A 49 22.12 -0.78 -7.73
C VAL A 49 20.67 -0.78 -7.21
N PRO A 50 19.68 -0.36 -8.03
CA PRO A 50 18.30 -0.36 -7.59
C PRO A 50 17.79 -1.79 -7.36
N GLN A 51 17.11 -1.99 -6.24
CA GLN A 51 16.33 -3.18 -5.94
C GLN A 51 15.01 -3.18 -6.73
N CYS A 52 14.74 -4.29 -7.41
CA CYS A 52 13.48 -4.53 -8.11
C CYS A 52 12.79 -5.77 -7.53
N ASP A 53 11.47 -5.79 -7.54
CA ASP A 53 10.66 -6.94 -7.13
C ASP A 53 10.56 -8.01 -8.24
N GLU A 54 9.82 -9.09 -7.98
CA GLU A 54 9.59 -10.20 -8.93
C GLU A 54 8.89 -9.76 -10.23
N ASN A 55 8.17 -8.64 -10.20
CA ASN A 55 7.52 -8.05 -11.37
C ASN A 55 8.42 -7.02 -12.07
N GLY A 56 9.66 -6.84 -11.61
CA GLY A 56 10.57 -5.82 -12.11
C GLY A 56 10.16 -4.40 -11.70
N LEU A 57 9.24 -4.19 -10.76
CA LEU A 57 8.95 -2.85 -10.25
C LEU A 57 9.99 -2.46 -9.19
N TYR A 58 10.14 -1.16 -8.92
CA TYR A 58 10.98 -0.71 -7.81
C TYR A 58 10.42 -1.23 -6.49
N VAL A 59 11.29 -1.78 -5.65
CA VAL A 59 10.91 -2.06 -4.25
C VAL A 59 10.67 -0.70 -3.58
N PRO A 60 9.57 -0.51 -2.81
CA PRO A 60 9.28 0.78 -2.20
C PRO A 60 10.41 1.31 -1.30
N GLN A 61 11.15 0.39 -0.69
CA GLN A 61 12.34 0.68 0.10
C GLN A 61 13.60 0.31 -0.67
N GLN A 62 14.41 1.32 -0.97
CA GLN A 62 15.71 1.15 -1.62
C GLN A 62 16.82 1.35 -0.61
N CYS A 63 17.90 0.59 -0.75
CA CYS A 63 19.06 0.69 0.13
C CYS A 63 20.35 0.72 -0.67
N HIS A 64 21.25 1.63 -0.32
CA HIS A 64 22.59 1.67 -0.87
C HIS A 64 23.50 0.78 -0.05
N GLY A 65 23.82 -0.41 -0.58
CA GLY A 65 24.57 -1.43 0.17
C GLY A 65 25.97 -0.98 0.63
N SER A 66 26.64 -0.10 -0.11
CA SER A 66 27.99 0.37 0.22
C SER A 66 28.03 1.46 1.29
N THR A 67 27.03 2.34 1.35
CA THR A 67 26.96 3.42 2.35
C THR A 67 26.03 3.08 3.51
N GLY A 68 25.18 2.06 3.37
CA GLY A 68 24.19 1.64 4.36
C GLY A 68 23.01 2.59 4.51
N TYR A 69 22.82 3.54 3.58
CA TYR A 69 21.65 4.42 3.58
C TYR A 69 20.45 3.73 2.95
N CYS A 70 19.26 3.98 3.46
CA CYS A 70 18.00 3.52 2.86
C CYS A 70 17.03 4.69 2.70
N TRP A 71 16.13 4.63 1.72
CA TRP A 71 15.10 5.64 1.47
C TRP A 71 13.88 5.01 0.79
N CYS A 72 12.77 5.74 0.78
CA CYS A 72 11.57 5.32 0.05
C CYS A 72 11.56 5.90 -1.36
N VAL A 73 11.10 5.11 -2.32
CA VAL A 73 10.90 5.55 -3.71
C VAL A 73 9.46 5.41 -4.17
N ASP A 74 9.08 6.17 -5.19
CA ASP A 74 7.83 5.99 -5.92
C ASP A 74 7.93 4.87 -6.98
N SER A 75 6.83 4.63 -7.71
CA SER A 75 6.78 3.61 -8.79
C SER A 75 7.79 3.85 -9.93
N ARG A 76 8.36 5.05 -10.05
CA ARG A 76 9.38 5.39 -11.06
C ARG A 76 10.80 5.28 -10.51
N GLY A 77 10.96 4.97 -9.22
CA GLY A 77 12.25 4.92 -8.54
C GLY A 77 12.74 6.28 -8.04
N GLN A 78 11.88 7.31 -8.00
CA GLN A 78 12.25 8.62 -7.47
C GLN A 78 12.19 8.62 -5.95
N GLU A 79 13.27 9.08 -5.32
CA GLU A 79 13.34 9.22 -3.86
C GLU A 79 12.31 10.22 -3.32
N ARG A 80 11.68 9.84 -2.22
CA ARG A 80 10.73 10.68 -1.49
C ARG A 80 11.47 11.49 -0.43
N ALA A 81 11.25 12.81 -0.44
CA ALA A 81 11.90 13.73 0.48
C ALA A 81 11.64 13.34 1.95
N GLY A 82 12.68 13.43 2.79
CA GLY A 82 12.59 13.13 4.22
C GLY A 82 12.57 11.64 4.60
N THR A 83 12.67 10.72 3.63
CA THR A 83 12.64 9.27 3.91
C THR A 83 14.02 8.62 4.04
N ARG A 84 15.10 9.37 3.77
CA ARG A 84 16.46 8.86 3.81
C ARG A 84 16.96 8.67 5.23
N THR A 85 17.29 7.44 5.58
CA THR A 85 17.85 7.03 6.88
C THR A 85 19.28 6.55 6.72
N GLY A 86 20.15 6.91 7.68
CA GLY A 86 21.54 6.46 7.72
C GLY A 86 21.72 5.02 8.19
N PRO A 87 22.95 4.48 8.11
CA PRO A 87 23.27 3.13 8.56
C PRO A 87 22.96 2.95 10.06
N GLY A 88 22.32 1.82 10.40
CA GLY A 88 21.98 1.48 11.79
C GLY A 88 20.76 2.19 12.36
N LEU A 89 20.12 3.10 11.62
CA LEU A 89 18.86 3.72 12.03
C LEU A 89 17.66 2.88 11.54
N PRO A 90 16.55 2.86 12.31
CA PRO A 90 15.32 2.25 11.83
C PRO A 90 14.85 2.98 10.57
N HIS A 91 14.46 2.22 9.57
CA HIS A 91 14.02 2.75 8.28
C HIS A 91 12.59 3.29 8.38
N VAL A 92 12.27 4.27 7.55
CA VAL A 92 10.88 4.71 7.37
C VAL A 92 10.09 3.56 6.73
N ASP A 93 8.89 3.29 7.23
CA ASP A 93 8.00 2.32 6.59
C ASP A 93 7.52 2.86 5.24
N CYS A 94 8.05 2.31 4.14
CA CYS A 94 7.69 2.74 2.80
C CYS A 94 6.32 2.22 2.33
N ARG A 95 5.65 1.35 3.11
CA ARG A 95 4.30 0.83 2.83
C ARG A 95 3.19 1.73 3.37
N THR A 96 3.44 2.47 4.45
CA THR A 96 2.44 3.31 5.15
C THR A 96 2.08 4.59 4.40
N GLU A 97 2.81 4.90 3.33
CA GLU A 97 2.56 6.05 2.47
C GLU A 97 1.86 5.64 1.16
N ARG A 98 1.04 4.59 1.23
CA ARG A 98 -0.09 4.45 0.33
C ARG A 98 -0.86 5.77 0.37
N ARG A 99 -1.38 6.24 -0.79
CA ARG A 99 -2.33 7.36 -0.81
C ARG A 99 -3.35 7.16 0.30
N LYS A 100 -3.32 8.05 1.31
CA LYS A 100 -4.26 7.98 2.43
C LYS A 100 -5.66 8.05 1.85
N THR A 101 -6.50 7.14 2.31
CA THR A 101 -7.93 7.20 2.05
C THR A 101 -8.55 8.43 2.72
N HIS A 102 -9.80 8.73 2.40
CA HIS A 102 -10.51 9.84 3.03
C HIS A 102 -10.61 9.68 4.56
N CYS A 103 -10.83 8.45 5.05
CA CYS A 103 -10.91 8.18 6.49
C CYS A 103 -9.57 8.36 7.19
N GLU A 104 -8.48 7.80 6.63
CA GLU A 104 -7.14 7.94 7.18
C GLU A 104 -6.70 9.41 7.22
N HIS A 105 -6.96 10.16 6.14
CA HIS A 105 -6.64 11.58 6.10
C HIS A 105 -7.43 12.38 7.14
N HIS A 106 -8.73 12.11 7.28
CA HIS A 106 -9.58 12.76 8.28
C HIS A 106 -9.07 12.45 9.70
N ARG A 107 -8.77 11.18 10.02
CA ARG A 107 -8.20 10.78 11.31
C ARG A 107 -6.94 11.56 11.63
N ASP A 108 -5.99 11.59 10.71
CA ASP A 108 -4.71 12.24 10.92
C ASP A 108 -4.88 13.75 11.10
N SER A 109 -5.74 14.40 10.30
CA SER A 109 -6.03 15.84 10.40
C SER A 109 -6.61 16.28 11.74
N VAL A 110 -7.27 15.37 12.46
CA VAL A 110 -7.81 15.65 13.80
C VAL A 110 -6.77 15.42 14.89
N GLN A 111 -5.73 14.61 14.61
CA GLN A 111 -4.66 14.26 15.54
C GLN A 111 -3.43 15.18 15.45
N THR A 112 -3.40 16.15 14.53
CA THR A 112 -2.25 17.06 14.29
C THR A 112 -1.98 18.11 15.39
N SER A 113 -2.28 17.84 16.66
CA SER A 113 -1.78 18.70 17.74
C SER A 113 -0.31 18.41 18.03
N SER A 114 0.42 19.40 18.56
CA SER A 114 1.83 19.29 18.92
C SER A 114 2.15 18.15 19.88
N ASP A 115 1.15 17.69 20.64
CA ASP A 115 1.28 16.62 21.63
C ASP A 115 0.74 15.27 21.14
N GLY A 116 0.27 15.18 19.88
CA GLY A 116 -0.28 13.95 19.30
C GLY A 116 -1.67 13.55 19.82
N PHE A 117 -2.34 14.45 20.57
CA PHE A 117 -3.68 14.22 21.11
C PHE A 117 -4.74 15.01 20.35
N PRO A 118 -5.91 14.43 20.04
CA PRO A 118 -7.01 15.17 19.43
C PRO A 118 -7.50 16.30 20.36
N PRO A 119 -8.00 17.42 19.83
CA PRO A 119 -8.65 18.45 20.64
C PRO A 119 -9.78 17.86 21.52
N PRO A 120 -9.99 18.35 22.75
CA PRO A 120 -11.09 17.90 23.59
C PRO A 120 -12.44 18.04 22.88
N GLY A 121 -13.19 16.94 22.78
CA GLY A 121 -14.48 16.91 22.09
C GLY A 121 -14.40 16.75 20.57
N ALA A 122 -13.20 16.60 20.00
CA ALA A 122 -13.06 16.27 18.58
C ALA A 122 -13.49 14.81 18.31
N TYR A 123 -14.12 14.62 17.15
CA TYR A 123 -14.48 13.31 16.63
C TYR A 123 -13.31 12.74 15.83
N ILE A 124 -12.84 11.55 16.23
CA ILE A 124 -11.88 10.78 15.44
C ILE A 124 -12.65 9.68 14.69
N PRO A 125 -12.60 9.64 13.35
CA PRO A 125 -13.26 8.59 12.60
C PRO A 125 -12.58 7.23 12.79
N GLN A 126 -13.40 6.19 12.94
CA GLN A 126 -12.97 4.81 12.87
C GLN A 126 -12.84 4.35 11.41
N CYS A 127 -11.72 3.70 11.10
CA CYS A 127 -11.43 3.14 9.78
C CYS A 127 -11.15 1.64 9.89
N ASP A 128 -11.44 0.88 8.83
CA ASP A 128 -11.11 -0.55 8.74
C ASP A 128 -9.63 -0.80 8.38
N GLN A 129 -9.25 -2.07 8.23
CA GLN A 129 -7.89 -2.48 7.84
C GLN A 129 -7.46 -1.98 6.46
N ASN A 130 -8.41 -1.63 5.60
CA ASN A 130 -8.16 -1.06 4.28
C ASN A 130 -8.20 0.48 4.29
N GLY A 131 -8.34 1.11 5.47
CA GLY A 131 -8.48 2.55 5.62
C GLY A 131 -9.86 3.10 5.22
N LEU A 132 -10.85 2.27 4.92
CA LEU A 132 -12.21 2.77 4.60
C LEU A 132 -12.98 3.08 5.88
N TYR A 133 -13.99 3.96 5.82
CA TYR A 133 -14.85 4.22 6.96
C TYR A 133 -15.57 2.95 7.41
N LEU A 134 -15.59 2.70 8.72
CA LEU A 134 -16.52 1.69 9.25
C LEU A 134 -17.96 2.18 9.04
N PRO A 135 -18.92 1.29 8.75
CA PRO A 135 -20.32 1.71 8.58
C PRO A 135 -20.92 2.34 9.85
N GLU A 136 -20.46 1.91 11.02
CA GLU A 136 -20.84 2.46 12.32
C GLU A 136 -19.68 3.30 12.87
N GLN A 137 -19.96 4.56 13.20
CA GLN A 137 -19.03 5.48 13.81
C GLN A 137 -19.51 5.88 15.19
N CYS A 138 -18.59 6.07 16.13
CA CYS A 138 -18.91 6.48 17.49
C CYS A 138 -18.01 7.62 17.96
N HIS A 139 -18.60 8.59 18.65
CA HIS A 139 -17.87 9.71 19.23
C HIS A 139 -17.37 9.34 20.63
N GLY A 140 -16.06 9.16 20.79
CA GLY A 140 -15.46 8.69 22.05
C GLY A 140 -15.82 9.54 23.28
N SER A 141 -15.89 10.87 23.15
CA SER A 141 -16.16 11.76 24.28
C SER A 141 -17.64 12.01 24.59
N THR A 142 -18.56 11.90 23.61
CA THR A 142 -20.00 12.17 23.82
C THR A 142 -20.82 10.89 23.89
N GLY A 143 -20.24 9.75 23.53
CA GLY A 143 -20.90 8.44 23.52
C GLY A 143 -21.99 8.28 22.45
N HIS A 144 -22.12 9.23 21.52
CA HIS A 144 -23.07 9.11 20.41
C HIS A 144 -22.51 8.20 19.33
N CYS A 145 -23.37 7.38 18.71
CA CYS A 145 -23.01 6.56 17.55
C CYS A 145 -23.97 6.84 16.39
N TRP A 146 -23.53 6.67 15.15
CA TRP A 146 -24.33 6.85 13.95
C TRP A 146 -23.79 6.00 12.79
N CYS A 147 -24.61 5.84 11.75
CA CYS A 147 -24.18 5.15 10.54
C CYS A 147 -23.66 6.14 9.49
N VAL A 148 -22.61 5.75 8.77
CA VAL A 148 -22.05 6.53 7.66
C VAL A 148 -22.09 5.75 6.34
N ASN A 149 -21.99 6.48 5.23
CA ASN A 149 -21.77 5.90 3.90
C ASN A 149 -20.26 5.67 3.64
N SER A 150 -19.91 5.18 2.45
CA SER A 150 -18.51 4.92 2.05
C SER A 150 -17.61 6.16 2.03
N SER A 151 -18.18 7.37 1.95
CA SER A 151 -17.42 8.62 2.05
C SER A 151 -17.35 9.19 3.47
N GLY A 152 -17.91 8.50 4.46
CA GLY A 152 -17.90 8.93 5.86
C GLY A 152 -19.00 9.94 6.22
N GLN A 153 -19.98 10.17 5.34
CA GLN A 153 -21.10 11.06 5.60
C GLN A 153 -22.19 10.35 6.42
N GLU A 154 -22.67 11.00 7.47
CA GLU A 154 -23.73 10.49 8.35
C GLU A 154 -25.06 10.30 7.59
N ARG A 155 -25.70 9.16 7.87
CA ARG A 155 -27.05 8.83 7.40
C ARG A 155 -28.08 9.40 8.37
N ALA A 156 -29.01 10.21 7.85
CA ALA A 156 -30.04 10.85 8.66
C ALA A 156 -30.87 9.83 9.46
N GLY A 157 -31.19 10.17 10.72
CA GLY A 157 -32.01 9.34 11.61
C GLY A 157 -31.28 8.15 12.25
N THR A 158 -29.97 7.96 12.00
CA THR A 158 -29.21 6.83 12.56
C THR A 158 -28.45 7.15 13.84
N ARG A 159 -28.44 8.43 14.26
CA ARG A 159 -27.72 8.88 15.45
C ARG A 159 -28.41 8.45 16.73
N THR A 160 -27.68 7.72 17.57
CA THR A 160 -28.13 7.24 18.87
C THR A 160 -27.32 7.88 19.99
N GLY A 161 -27.98 8.18 21.11
CA GLY A 161 -27.32 8.72 22.30
C GLY A 161 -26.52 7.66 23.07
N PRO A 162 -25.73 8.09 24.07
CA PRO A 162 -25.01 7.16 24.95
C PRO A 162 -25.98 6.20 25.65
N GLY A 163 -25.65 4.91 25.63
CA GLY A 163 -26.45 3.85 26.26
C GLY A 163 -27.71 3.43 25.48
N SER A 164 -28.02 4.07 24.35
CA SER A 164 -29.12 3.64 23.47
C SER A 164 -28.72 2.43 22.62
N PRO A 165 -29.68 1.57 22.23
CA PRO A 165 -29.41 0.49 21.27
C PRO A 165 -28.95 1.10 19.95
N ARG A 166 -27.86 0.55 19.40
CA ARG A 166 -27.28 1.01 18.13
C ARG A 166 -28.16 0.59 16.96
N VAL A 167 -28.21 1.43 15.93
CA VAL A 167 -28.89 1.11 14.67
C VAL A 167 -28.04 0.11 13.88
N ASP A 168 -28.65 -0.92 13.29
CA ASP A 168 -27.94 -1.78 12.36
C ASP A 168 -27.67 -1.00 11.06
N CYS A 169 -26.41 -0.68 10.80
CA CYS A 169 -26.03 0.11 9.63
C CYS A 169 -26.23 -0.62 8.29
N ARG A 170 -26.56 -1.92 8.27
CA ARG A 170 -26.92 -2.64 7.04
C ARG A 170 -28.39 -2.44 6.67
N THR A 171 -29.27 -2.50 7.65
CA THR A 171 -30.74 -2.45 7.46
C THR A 171 -31.32 -1.08 7.74
N GLY A 172 -30.63 -0.24 8.52
CA GLY A 172 -31.13 1.06 8.98
C GLY A 172 -32.16 0.95 10.11
N GLU A 173 -32.37 -0.24 10.69
CA GLU A 173 -33.35 -0.49 11.73
C GLU A 173 -32.67 -0.54 13.11
N THR A 174 -33.34 -0.04 14.14
CA THR A 174 -32.93 -0.33 15.52
C THR A 174 -33.30 -1.79 15.84
N PRO A 175 -32.46 -2.53 16.60
CA PRO A 175 -32.86 -3.81 17.16
C PRO A 175 -34.18 -3.58 17.90
N ASN A 176 -35.24 -4.22 17.42
CA ASN A 176 -36.56 -4.14 18.03
C ASN A 176 -36.39 -4.24 19.55
N MET A 177 -36.70 -3.16 20.27
CA MET A 177 -36.96 -3.28 21.70
C MET A 177 -38.05 -4.33 21.80
N VAL A 178 -37.69 -5.52 22.26
CA VAL A 178 -38.64 -6.57 22.63
C VAL A 178 -39.63 -5.89 23.56
N PHE A 179 -40.87 -5.73 23.10
CA PHE A 179 -41.98 -5.29 23.92
C PHE A 179 -42.17 -6.34 25.02
N ILE A 180 -41.46 -6.19 26.14
CA ILE A 180 -41.81 -6.89 27.37
C ILE A 180 -43.12 -6.23 27.85
N GLY A 181 -44.23 -6.92 27.63
CA GLY A 181 -45.47 -6.70 28.36
C GLY A 181 -46.56 -5.89 27.65
N LYS A 182 -47.19 -6.49 26.64
CA LYS A 182 -48.65 -6.41 26.53
C LYS A 182 -49.20 -7.82 26.32
N LEU A 183 -49.38 -8.52 27.44
CA LEU A 183 -50.30 -9.65 27.54
C LEU A 183 -51.40 -9.23 28.49
N THR A 184 -52.63 -9.18 27.95
CA THR A 184 -53.95 -9.10 28.62
C THR A 184 -54.22 -7.90 29.52
#